data_AF-Q037B8-F1
#
_entry.id   AF-Q037B8-F1
#
_cell.length_a   1.000
_cell.length_b   1.000
_cell.length_c   1.000
_cell.angle_alpha   90.00
_cell.angle_beta   90.00
_cell.angle_gamma   90.00
#
_symmetry.space_group_name_H-M   'P 1'
#
loop_
_entity.id
_entity.type
_entity.pdbx_description
1 polymer ?
#
loop_
_entity_poly.entity_id
_entity_poly.type
_entity_poly.pdbx_seq_one_letter_code
_entity_poly.pdbx_strand_id
1 'polypeptide(L)'
;MSNETKRDVFKDLVEELANAYIALDGEGIGEDFTNEDKQAYLKDYEDALPDDLPVIPKAQSDWIKQCKANDDSLSFALGDETTPVEVAKTFRVLGGYTDKNKDKWLKLQNDFARAWVLGIWRVEETGEIVKLEEEK
;
A
#
# COMPACT_ATOMS: atom_id res chain seq x y z
N MET A 1 8.17 -19.70 -13.46
CA MET A 1 7.81 -18.76 -12.38
C MET A 1 6.54 -19.29 -11.75
N SER A 2 6.50 -19.49 -10.42
CA SER A 2 5.25 -19.81 -9.73
C SER A 2 4.34 -18.56 -9.75
N ASN A 3 3.02 -18.75 -9.74
CA ASN A 3 2.03 -17.67 -9.60
C ASN A 3 1.73 -17.35 -8.12
N GLU A 4 2.66 -17.70 -7.25
CA GLU A 4 2.55 -17.61 -5.80
C GLU A 4 2.71 -16.16 -5.33
N THR A 5 1.85 -15.74 -4.42
CA THR A 5 1.88 -14.39 -3.84
C THR A 5 2.63 -14.39 -2.50
N LYS A 6 3.03 -13.21 -2.02
CA LYS A 6 3.59 -13.07 -0.65
C LYS A 6 2.66 -13.65 0.42
N ARG A 7 1.34 -13.55 0.22
CA ARG A 7 0.32 -14.10 1.13
C ARG A 7 0.31 -15.62 1.13
N ASP A 8 0.56 -16.25 -0.01
CA ASP A 8 0.62 -17.71 -0.11
C ASP A 8 1.85 -18.23 0.63
N VAL A 9 3.03 -17.65 0.38
CA VAL A 9 4.27 -17.96 1.12
C VAL A 9 4.09 -17.80 2.63
N PHE A 10 3.41 -16.73 3.07
CA PHE A 10 3.13 -16.50 4.49
C PHE A 10 2.20 -17.57 5.07
N LYS A 11 1.12 -17.93 4.37
CA LYS A 11 0.20 -18.97 4.82
C LYS A 11 0.87 -20.33 4.94
N ASP A 12 1.70 -20.68 3.96
CA ASP A 12 2.46 -21.93 3.97
C ASP A 12 3.43 -21.98 5.15
N LEU A 13 4.14 -20.87 5.42
CA LEU A 13 5.00 -20.76 6.60
C LEU A 13 4.24 -20.95 7.92
N VAL A 14 3.08 -20.31 8.07
CA VAL A 14 2.27 -20.42 9.30
C VAL A 14 1.71 -21.85 9.46
N GLU A 15 1.39 -22.53 8.37
CA GLU A 15 0.98 -23.94 8.37
C GLU A 15 2.13 -24.86 8.79
N GLU A 16 3.32 -24.68 8.21
CA GLU A 16 4.52 -25.45 8.57
C GLU A 16 4.91 -25.23 10.04
N LEU A 17 4.77 -24.00 10.54
CA LEU A 17 5.00 -23.68 11.95
C LEU A 17 4.03 -24.48 12.84
N ALA A 18 2.73 -24.49 12.53
CA ALA A 18 1.75 -25.25 13.30
C ALA A 18 2.07 -26.76 13.31
N ASN A 19 2.44 -27.30 12.15
CA ASN A 19 2.82 -28.71 12.03
C ASN A 19 4.10 -29.05 12.83
N ALA A 20 5.09 -28.14 12.86
CA ALA A 20 6.32 -28.33 13.61
C ALA A 20 6.06 -28.37 15.14
N TYR A 21 5.12 -27.56 15.64
CA TYR A 21 4.72 -27.58 17.05
C TYR A 21 3.98 -28.87 17.41
N ILE A 22 3.08 -29.36 16.55
CA ILE A 22 2.39 -30.65 16.74
C ILE A 22 3.39 -31.82 16.78
N ALA A 23 4.42 -31.80 15.91
CA ALA A 23 5.40 -32.88 15.80
C ALA A 23 6.38 -32.99 17.00
N LEU A 24 6.47 -31.95 17.85
CA LEU A 24 7.33 -31.92 19.04
C LEU A 24 6.65 -32.48 20.31
N ASP A 25 5.47 -33.08 20.18
CA ASP A 25 4.79 -33.93 21.17
C ASP A 25 4.57 -33.29 22.56
N GLY A 26 4.45 -31.95 22.65
CA GLY A 26 4.19 -31.24 23.91
C GLY A 26 5.31 -31.33 24.96
N GLU A 27 6.46 -31.94 24.65
CA GLU A 27 7.64 -32.01 25.53
C GLU A 27 8.70 -30.93 25.22
N GLY A 28 8.48 -30.13 24.17
CA GLY A 28 9.39 -29.07 23.72
C GLY A 28 9.14 -27.71 24.39
N ILE A 29 10.18 -27.14 24.96
CA ILE A 29 10.30 -25.80 25.59
C ILE A 29 9.57 -24.70 24.79
N GLY A 30 8.30 -24.42 25.11
CA GLY A 30 7.50 -23.31 24.54
C GLY A 30 6.00 -23.50 24.79
N GLU A 31 5.24 -22.40 24.82
CA GLU A 31 3.75 -22.47 24.84
C GLU A 31 3.26 -23.12 23.54
N ASP A 32 2.24 -24.00 23.62
CA ASP A 32 1.64 -24.67 22.46
C ASP A 32 1.21 -23.64 21.41
N PHE A 33 1.71 -23.73 20.18
CA PHE A 33 1.20 -22.93 19.06
C PHE A 33 -0.16 -23.46 18.66
N THR A 34 -1.23 -22.78 19.08
CA THR A 34 -2.59 -23.27 18.88
C THR A 34 -3.15 -22.88 17.52
N ASN A 35 -4.29 -23.47 17.16
CA ASN A 35 -5.07 -22.96 16.04
C ASN A 35 -5.49 -21.49 16.25
N GLU A 36 -5.64 -21.03 17.50
CA GLU A 36 -5.92 -19.61 17.77
C GLU A 36 -4.73 -18.71 17.41
N ASP A 37 -3.49 -19.12 17.70
CA ASP A 37 -2.29 -18.35 17.36
C ASP A 37 -2.11 -18.22 15.84
N LYS A 38 -2.38 -19.30 15.10
CA LYS A 38 -2.43 -19.27 13.64
C LYS A 38 -3.47 -18.26 13.14
N GLN A 39 -4.68 -18.26 13.70
CA GLN A 39 -5.71 -17.29 13.31
C GLN A 39 -5.30 -15.86 13.68
N ALA A 40 -4.59 -15.67 14.79
CA ALA A 40 -4.04 -14.37 15.18
C ALA A 40 -3.05 -13.85 14.13
N TYR A 41 -2.08 -14.66 13.69
CA TYR A 41 -1.13 -14.26 12.65
C TYR A 41 -1.80 -13.94 11.31
N LEU A 42 -2.82 -14.71 10.91
CA LEU A 42 -3.57 -14.42 9.69
C LEU A 42 -4.33 -13.10 9.82
N LYS A 43 -4.94 -12.83 10.97
CA LYS A 43 -5.61 -11.56 11.25
C LYS A 43 -4.63 -10.39 11.22
N ASP A 44 -3.49 -10.52 11.88
CA ASP A 44 -2.46 -9.49 11.90
C ASP A 44 -1.91 -9.21 10.49
N TYR A 45 -1.79 -10.24 9.65
CA TYR A 45 -1.43 -10.07 8.24
C TYR A 45 -2.48 -9.28 7.44
N GLU A 46 -3.78 -9.53 7.65
CA GLU A 46 -4.84 -8.75 6.98
C GLU A 46 -4.88 -7.29 7.45
N ASP A 47 -4.56 -7.05 8.72
CA ASP A 47 -4.55 -5.70 9.33
C ASP A 47 -3.25 -4.95 9.02
N ALA A 48 -2.19 -5.65 8.61
CA ALA A 48 -0.89 -5.06 8.32
C ALA A 48 -0.92 -4.13 7.10
N LEU A 49 -0.08 -3.09 7.18
CA LEU A 49 0.12 -2.16 6.07
C LEU A 49 1.11 -2.73 5.05
N PRO A 50 1.00 -2.38 3.77
CA PRO A 50 2.04 -2.68 2.79
C PRO A 50 3.41 -2.11 3.21
N ASP A 51 4.48 -2.91 3.08
CA ASP A 51 5.86 -2.49 3.39
C ASP A 51 6.28 -1.23 2.63
N ASP A 52 5.85 -1.15 1.37
CA ASP A 52 6.20 -0.14 0.39
C ASP A 52 5.12 0.94 0.28
N LEU A 53 4.56 1.36 1.41
CA LEU A 53 3.50 2.36 1.47
C LEU A 53 3.93 3.67 0.75
N PRO A 54 3.15 4.16 -0.24
CA PRO A 54 3.50 5.38 -0.96
C PRO A 54 3.44 6.59 -0.01
N VAL A 55 4.39 7.49 -0.20
CA VAL A 55 4.50 8.74 0.56
C VAL A 55 4.22 9.88 -0.40
N ILE A 56 3.13 10.60 -0.17
CA ILE A 56 2.67 11.65 -1.07
C ILE A 56 2.44 12.96 -0.33
N PRO A 57 2.65 14.12 -0.99
CA PRO A 57 2.29 15.41 -0.43
C PRO A 57 0.81 15.50 -0.05
N LYS A 58 0.50 16.31 0.96
CA LYS A 58 -0.86 16.54 1.44
C LYS A 58 -1.80 17.00 0.32
N ALA A 59 -1.30 17.85 -0.59
CA ALA A 59 -2.08 18.31 -1.74
C ALA A 59 -2.54 17.14 -2.64
N GLN A 60 -1.68 16.14 -2.85
CA GLN A 60 -2.05 14.93 -3.59
C GLN A 60 -3.04 14.08 -2.78
N SER A 61 -2.81 13.90 -1.48
CA SER A 61 -3.73 13.17 -0.60
C SER A 61 -5.15 13.74 -0.62
N ASP A 62 -5.28 15.06 -0.49
CA ASP A 62 -6.58 15.75 -0.51
C ASP A 62 -7.24 15.64 -1.91
N TRP A 63 -6.44 15.67 -2.98
CA TRP A 63 -6.91 15.48 -4.35
C TRP A 63 -7.43 14.06 -4.61
N ILE A 64 -6.72 13.02 -4.16
CA ILE A 64 -7.19 11.63 -4.27
C ILE A 64 -8.54 11.47 -3.58
N LYS A 65 -8.69 12.01 -2.35
CA LYS A 65 -9.95 11.97 -1.60
C LYS A 65 -11.10 12.63 -2.38
N GLN A 66 -10.85 13.82 -2.94
CA GLN A 66 -11.84 14.54 -3.73
C GLN A 66 -12.24 13.78 -4.99
N CYS A 67 -11.27 13.30 -5.77
CA CYS A 67 -11.54 12.56 -6.99
C CYS A 67 -12.32 11.26 -6.74
N LYS A 68 -11.96 10.52 -5.68
CA LYS A 68 -12.69 9.31 -5.29
C LYS A 68 -14.13 9.61 -4.90
N ALA A 69 -14.37 10.70 -4.16
CA ALA A 69 -15.72 11.13 -3.80
C ALA A 69 -16.57 11.58 -5.00
N ASN A 70 -15.93 11.94 -6.12
CA ASN A 70 -16.59 12.37 -7.35
C ASN A 70 -16.70 11.25 -8.41
N ASP A 71 -16.28 10.02 -8.09
CA ASP A 71 -16.14 8.92 -9.07
C ASP A 71 -15.20 9.25 -10.25
N ASP A 72 -14.25 10.16 -10.04
CA ASP A 72 -13.26 10.51 -11.05
C ASP A 72 -12.29 9.33 -11.27
N SER A 73 -11.95 9.08 -12.53
CA SER A 73 -10.97 8.04 -12.89
C SER A 73 -9.54 8.47 -12.56
N LEU A 74 -8.63 7.50 -12.42
CA LEU A 74 -7.19 7.78 -12.27
C LEU A 74 -6.62 8.60 -13.45
N SER A 75 -7.09 8.34 -14.67
CA SER A 75 -6.66 9.10 -15.85
C SER A 75 -7.13 10.56 -15.77
N PHE A 76 -8.31 10.81 -15.24
CA PHE A 76 -8.79 12.17 -14.95
C PHE A 76 -7.93 12.83 -13.84
N ALA A 77 -7.66 12.13 -12.75
CA ALA A 77 -6.91 12.67 -11.62
C ALA A 77 -5.44 13.01 -11.95
N LEU A 78 -4.85 12.36 -12.96
CA LEU A 78 -3.51 12.64 -13.47
C LEU A 78 -3.47 13.63 -14.65
N GLY A 79 -4.64 14.02 -15.19
CA GLY A 79 -4.76 14.89 -16.35
C GLY A 79 -4.29 16.32 -16.06
N ASP A 80 -3.54 16.92 -16.99
CA ASP A 80 -3.01 18.30 -16.82
C ASP A 80 -4.15 19.32 -16.71
N GLU A 81 -5.17 19.19 -17.58
CA GLU A 81 -6.28 20.14 -17.68
C GLU A 81 -7.23 20.10 -16.47
N THR A 82 -7.23 19.00 -15.74
CA THR A 82 -8.21 18.68 -14.68
C THR A 82 -7.62 18.81 -13.28
N THR A 83 -6.30 18.65 -13.16
CA THR A 83 -5.60 18.72 -11.87
C THR A 83 -5.47 20.17 -11.39
N PRO A 84 -5.87 20.50 -10.14
CA PRO A 84 -5.64 21.82 -9.57
C PRO A 84 -4.17 22.22 -9.61
N VAL A 85 -3.86 23.49 -9.90
CA VAL A 85 -2.48 23.99 -10.08
C VAL A 85 -1.55 23.62 -8.93
N GLU A 86 -2.02 23.70 -7.68
CA GLU A 86 -1.21 23.36 -6.51
C GLU A 86 -0.87 21.87 -6.44
N VAL A 87 -1.78 21.00 -6.87
CA VAL A 87 -1.53 19.55 -6.97
C VAL A 87 -0.64 19.27 -8.18
N ALA A 88 -0.89 19.93 -9.31
CA ALA A 88 -0.09 19.77 -10.53
C ALA A 88 1.39 20.09 -10.28
N LYS A 89 1.72 21.12 -9.48
CA LYS A 89 3.10 21.43 -9.10
C LYS A 89 3.81 20.28 -8.38
N THR A 90 3.06 19.41 -7.70
CA THR A 90 3.62 18.24 -7.01
C THR A 90 3.87 17.04 -7.92
N PHE A 91 3.25 16.99 -9.11
CA PHE A 91 3.55 15.98 -10.13
C PHE A 91 4.70 16.37 -11.05
N ARG A 92 5.12 17.64 -11.01
CA ARG A 92 6.00 18.23 -12.02
C ARG A 92 7.32 18.63 -11.44
N VAL A 93 8.34 18.52 -12.28
CA VAL A 93 9.61 19.21 -12.08
C VAL A 93 9.60 20.47 -12.94
N LEU A 94 10.10 21.58 -12.40
CA LEU A 94 10.34 22.80 -13.16
C LEU A 94 11.16 22.46 -14.43
N GLY A 95 10.63 22.78 -15.61
CA GLY A 95 11.22 22.43 -16.91
C GLY A 95 10.56 21.26 -17.64
N GLY A 96 9.50 20.65 -17.10
CA GLY A 96 8.68 19.64 -17.80
C GLY A 96 9.31 18.25 -17.87
N TYR A 97 8.65 17.35 -18.61
CA TYR A 97 9.16 16.01 -18.90
C TYR A 97 10.31 16.08 -19.90
N THR A 98 11.54 15.97 -19.39
CA THR A 98 12.78 16.03 -20.18
C THR A 98 13.72 14.92 -19.71
N ASP A 99 14.74 14.58 -20.48
CA ASP A 99 15.71 13.54 -20.08
C ASP A 99 16.36 13.80 -18.72
N LYS A 100 16.50 15.07 -18.32
CA LYS A 100 17.06 15.46 -17.02
C LYS A 100 16.11 15.25 -15.85
N ASN A 101 14.80 15.29 -16.09
CA ASN A 101 13.76 15.27 -15.05
C ASN A 101 12.86 14.03 -15.12
N LYS A 102 13.01 13.18 -16.14
CA LYS A 102 12.11 12.03 -16.42
C LYS A 102 11.98 11.11 -15.21
N ASP A 103 13.08 10.78 -14.53
CA ASP A 103 13.06 9.80 -13.43
C ASP A 103 12.27 10.34 -12.23
N LYS A 104 12.47 11.62 -11.91
CA LYS A 104 11.71 12.30 -10.86
C LYS A 104 10.23 12.42 -11.23
N TRP A 105 9.94 12.73 -12.49
CA TRP A 105 8.56 12.81 -12.98
C TRP A 105 7.83 11.48 -12.89
N LEU A 106 8.45 10.40 -13.39
CA LEU A 106 7.90 9.05 -13.31
C LEU A 106 7.71 8.60 -11.87
N LYS A 107 8.67 8.89 -10.99
CA LYS A 107 8.55 8.57 -9.56
C LYS A 107 7.32 9.24 -8.94
N LEU A 108 7.13 10.54 -9.14
CA LEU A 108 6.00 11.28 -8.55
C LEU A 108 4.65 10.76 -9.04
N GLN A 109 4.53 10.43 -10.34
CA GLN A 109 3.30 9.86 -10.88
C GLN A 109 3.07 8.42 -10.42
N ASN A 110 4.14 7.61 -10.30
CA ASN A 110 4.04 6.25 -9.80
C ASN A 110 3.63 6.23 -8.32
N ASP A 111 4.17 7.11 -7.48
CA ASP A 111 3.79 7.21 -6.06
C ASP A 111 2.31 7.61 -5.92
N PHE A 112 1.84 8.57 -6.72
CA PHE A 112 0.42 8.94 -6.78
C PHE A 112 -0.47 7.77 -7.23
N ALA A 113 -0.13 7.11 -8.34
CA ALA A 113 -0.90 6.00 -8.87
C ALA A 113 -0.93 4.81 -7.89
N ARG A 114 0.17 4.54 -7.20
CA ARG A 114 0.22 3.51 -6.15
C ARG A 114 -0.68 3.89 -4.97
N ALA A 115 -0.64 5.13 -4.50
CA ALA A 115 -1.55 5.59 -3.44
C ALA A 115 -3.02 5.47 -3.86
N TRP A 116 -3.33 5.82 -5.10
CA TRP A 116 -4.68 5.70 -5.67
C TRP A 116 -5.19 4.27 -5.71
N VAL A 117 -4.36 3.34 -6.20
CA VAL A 117 -4.73 1.92 -6.39
C VAL A 117 -4.78 1.18 -5.06
N LEU A 118 -3.81 1.43 -4.17
CA LEU A 118 -3.79 0.81 -2.85
C LEU A 118 -4.89 1.34 -1.93
N GLY A 119 -5.38 2.57 -2.18
CA GLY A 119 -6.30 3.24 -1.28
C GLY A 119 -5.68 3.58 0.08
N ILE A 120 -4.37 3.40 0.24
CA ILE A 120 -3.66 3.64 1.48
C ILE A 120 -2.29 4.27 1.21
N TRP A 121 -1.95 5.31 1.98
CA TRP A 121 -0.70 6.07 1.82
C TRP A 121 -0.32 6.82 3.10
N ARG A 122 0.91 7.33 3.13
CA ARG A 122 1.40 8.24 4.17
C ARG A 122 1.51 9.67 3.63
N VAL A 123 0.99 10.63 4.37
CA VAL A 123 1.13 12.06 4.07
C VAL A 123 2.55 12.51 4.43
N GLU A 124 3.26 13.11 3.47
CA GLU A 124 4.67 13.51 3.62
C GLU A 124 4.87 14.51 4.77
N GLU A 125 4.00 15.50 4.88
CA GLU A 125 4.16 16.63 5.79
C GLU A 125 3.78 16.29 7.24
N THR A 126 2.85 15.37 7.45
CA THR A 126 2.31 15.04 8.79
C THR A 126 2.70 13.65 9.27
N GLY A 127 3.11 12.76 8.37
CA GLY A 127 3.29 11.33 8.66
C GLY A 127 1.98 10.56 8.86
N GLU A 128 0.83 11.21 8.68
CA GLU A 128 -0.49 10.60 8.82
C GLU A 128 -0.69 9.48 7.80
N ILE A 129 -1.23 8.35 8.25
CA ILE A 129 -1.61 7.24 7.37
C ILE A 129 -3.08 7.40 7.02
N VAL A 130 -3.35 7.61 5.73
CA VAL A 130 -4.70 7.70 5.19
C VAL A 130 -5.05 6.34 4.59
N LYS A 131 -6.21 5.81 4.98
CA LYS A 131 -6.82 4.61 4.40
C LYS A 131 -8.22 4.98 3.92
N LEU A 132 -8.47 4.86 2.62
CA LEU A 132 -9.81 4.94 2.05
C LEU A 132 -10.43 3.55 2.15
N GLU A 133 -11.55 3.45 2.84
CA GLU A 133 -12.34 2.22 2.81
C GLU A 133 -13.05 2.14 1.45
N GLU A 134 -12.98 0.99 0.79
CA GLU A 134 -13.88 0.73 -0.35
C GLU A 134 -15.30 0.69 0.21
N GLU A 135 -16.14 1.66 -0.17
CA GLU A 135 -17.59 1.48 -0.01
C GLU A 135 -17.98 0.23 -0.82
N LYS A 136 -18.45 -0.80 -0.12
CA LYS A 136 -18.93 -2.07 -0.68
C LYS A 136 -20.23 -1.92 -1.45
#